data_AF-A0A1V2B2Z0-F1
#
_entry.id   AF-A0A1V2B2Z0-F1
#
_cell.length_a   1.000
_cell.length_b   1.000
_cell.length_c   1.000
_cell.angle_alpha   90.00
_cell.angle_beta   90.00
_cell.angle_gamma   90.00
#
_symmetry.space_group_name_H-M   'P 1'
#
loop_
_entity.id
_entity.type
_entity.pdbx_description
1 polymer ?
#
loop_
_entity_poly.entity_id
_entity_poly.type
_entity_poly.pdbx_seq_one_letter_code
_entity_poly.pdbx_strand_id
1 'polypeptide(L)'
;MYKKFWLAVLIIIHSFAACAQTKQTNMNNRFDIETYNKNKQAGEYTFEHDGVKVRQTDFDGGYAETTSKPDTYIDHYREYYKNGTLKEEGDLFNKSVFRLGTWRFFNEQGVEQKSVNYDAPYTFTLDKVMEFLKRNNLSLADRWTSINRKSDTIGDRWIVTHEDGHIGGADIQLKHVNLDAVTGKVITIKTSTHHDN
;
A
#
# COMPACT_ATOMS: atom_id res chain seq x y z
N MET A 1 63.99 4.85 -37.56
CA MET A 1 64.76 4.29 -36.42
C MET A 1 64.18 4.87 -35.14
N TYR A 2 64.04 4.06 -34.07
CA TYR A 2 63.35 4.31 -32.78
C TYR A 2 61.82 4.24 -32.79
N LYS A 3 61.14 3.77 -31.76
CA LYS A 3 61.25 2.63 -30.81
C LYS A 3 59.94 2.68 -30.01
N LYS A 4 59.39 1.51 -29.71
CA LYS A 4 58.22 1.21 -28.86
C LYS A 4 58.05 2.16 -27.65
N PHE A 5 56.81 2.53 -27.33
CA PHE A 5 56.32 2.52 -25.94
C PHE A 5 54.83 2.13 -25.91
N TRP A 6 54.58 0.99 -25.27
CA TRP A 6 53.27 0.56 -24.79
C TRP A 6 52.85 1.44 -23.61
N LEU A 7 51.59 1.88 -23.58
CA LEU A 7 50.87 2.04 -22.32
C LEU A 7 49.39 1.72 -22.54
N ALA A 8 48.98 0.54 -22.08
CA ALA A 8 47.58 0.18 -21.93
C ALA A 8 47.02 0.93 -20.70
N VAL A 9 45.90 1.62 -20.87
CA VAL A 9 45.10 2.11 -19.74
C VAL A 9 43.73 1.42 -19.83
N LEU A 10 43.64 0.30 -19.13
CA LEU A 10 42.40 -0.38 -18.80
C LEU A 10 41.66 0.45 -17.74
N ILE A 11 40.66 1.23 -18.14
CA ILE A 11 39.71 1.81 -17.20
C ILE A 11 38.61 0.78 -16.98
N ILE A 12 38.79 -0.05 -15.95
CA ILE A 12 37.77 -0.96 -15.44
C ILE A 12 36.81 -0.12 -14.60
N ILE A 13 35.67 0.28 -15.18
CA ILE A 13 34.56 0.84 -14.41
C ILE A 13 33.66 -0.33 -13.98
N HIS A 14 33.93 -0.88 -12.80
CA HIS A 14 32.95 -1.71 -12.09
C HIS A 14 31.92 -0.79 -11.44
N SER A 15 30.89 -0.42 -12.17
CA SER A 15 29.64 0.02 -11.55
C SER A 15 28.75 -1.20 -11.37
N PHE A 16 28.92 -1.87 -10.24
CA PHE A 16 27.89 -2.74 -9.67
C PHE A 16 26.67 -1.88 -9.33
N ALA A 17 25.79 -1.67 -10.31
CA ALA A 17 24.39 -1.45 -10.06
C ALA A 17 23.71 -2.80 -10.31
N ALA A 18 23.91 -3.75 -9.40
CA ALA A 18 22.88 -4.72 -9.13
C ALA A 18 21.70 -3.91 -8.57
N CYS A 19 20.90 -3.34 -9.47
CA CYS A 19 19.53 -3.02 -9.11
C CYS A 19 18.97 -4.37 -8.70
N ALA A 20 18.82 -4.56 -7.40
CA ALA A 20 18.15 -5.72 -6.84
C ALA A 20 16.77 -5.74 -7.48
N GLN A 21 16.63 -6.51 -8.56
CA GLN A 21 15.35 -7.03 -8.97
C GLN A 21 15.00 -7.98 -7.83
N THR A 22 14.34 -7.42 -6.83
CA THR A 22 13.64 -8.16 -5.81
C THR A 22 12.87 -9.22 -6.58
N LYS A 23 13.20 -10.49 -6.33
CA LYS A 23 12.55 -11.64 -6.96
C LYS A 23 11.05 -11.49 -6.72
N GLN A 24 10.34 -10.94 -7.70
CA GLN A 24 8.90 -11.02 -7.76
C GLN A 24 8.63 -12.49 -8.05
N THR A 25 8.26 -13.23 -7.02
CA THR A 25 7.77 -14.59 -7.15
C THR A 25 6.70 -14.56 -8.23
N ASN A 26 6.98 -15.26 -9.32
CA ASN A 26 6.09 -15.48 -10.44
C ASN A 26 4.93 -16.37 -9.96
N MET A 27 4.07 -15.82 -9.10
CA MET A 27 2.75 -16.36 -8.87
C MET A 27 1.95 -15.99 -10.11
N ASN A 28 1.59 -17.02 -10.89
CA ASN A 28 0.86 -16.97 -12.14
C ASN A 28 -0.06 -15.73 -12.23
N ASN A 29 0.03 -14.92 -13.30
CA ASN A 29 -0.82 -13.74 -13.52
C ASN A 29 -2.31 -14.07 -13.74
N ARG A 30 -2.75 -15.27 -13.34
CA ARG A 30 -4.13 -15.74 -13.46
C ARG A 30 -4.63 -16.26 -12.12
N PHE A 31 -5.86 -15.90 -11.83
CA PHE A 31 -6.63 -16.42 -10.71
C PHE A 31 -7.01 -17.89 -10.96
N ASP A 32 -6.79 -18.75 -9.97
CA ASP A 32 -7.19 -20.17 -10.02
C ASP A 32 -8.68 -20.30 -9.64
N ILE A 33 -9.54 -20.10 -10.64
CA ILE A 33 -11.00 -20.12 -10.51
C ILE A 33 -11.50 -21.50 -10.03
N GLU A 34 -10.86 -22.58 -10.46
CA GLU A 34 -11.29 -23.94 -10.14
C GLU A 34 -11.05 -24.23 -8.66
N THR A 35 -9.83 -23.99 -8.17
CA THR A 35 -9.50 -24.13 -6.76
C THR A 35 -10.36 -23.21 -5.91
N TYR A 36 -10.56 -21.96 -6.32
CA TYR A 36 -11.42 -21.02 -5.61
C TYR A 36 -12.85 -21.54 -5.48
N ASN A 37 -13.51 -21.90 -6.58
CA ASN A 37 -14.91 -22.36 -6.56
C ASN A 37 -15.11 -23.66 -5.78
N LYS A 38 -14.10 -24.53 -5.77
CA LYS A 38 -14.13 -25.77 -4.98
C LYS A 38 -14.08 -25.53 -3.47
N ASN A 39 -13.35 -24.50 -3.04
CA ASN A 39 -13.05 -24.29 -1.62
C ASN A 39 -13.80 -23.10 -0.99
N LYS A 40 -14.42 -22.22 -1.79
CA LYS A 40 -15.10 -21.04 -1.27
C LYS A 40 -16.28 -21.38 -0.39
N GLN A 41 -16.46 -20.58 0.65
CA GLN A 41 -17.59 -20.60 1.56
C GLN A 41 -18.17 -19.19 1.63
N ALA A 42 -19.47 -19.05 1.38
CA ALA A 42 -20.15 -17.75 1.39
C ALA A 42 -19.45 -16.65 0.53
N GLY A 43 -18.87 -17.03 -0.62
CA GLY A 43 -18.21 -16.07 -1.53
C GLY A 43 -16.78 -15.68 -1.13
N GLU A 44 -16.16 -16.43 -0.23
CA GLU A 44 -14.77 -16.22 0.19
C GLU A 44 -14.01 -17.54 0.28
N TYR A 45 -12.72 -17.54 -0.08
CA TYR A 45 -11.78 -18.60 0.22
C TYR A 45 -10.55 -18.02 0.92
N THR A 46 -10.29 -18.45 2.15
CA THR A 46 -9.15 -18.00 2.95
C THR A 46 -8.26 -19.19 3.29
N PHE A 47 -6.96 -19.04 3.09
CA PHE A 47 -5.94 -20.05 3.40
C PHE A 47 -4.62 -19.38 3.79
N GLU A 48 -3.66 -20.17 4.27
CA GLU A 48 -2.32 -19.69 4.61
C GLU A 48 -1.28 -20.46 3.79
N HIS A 49 -0.29 -19.74 3.28
CA HIS A 49 0.83 -20.31 2.54
C HIS A 49 2.11 -19.58 2.98
N ASP A 50 3.09 -20.33 3.49
CA ASP A 50 4.38 -19.79 3.95
C ASP A 50 4.26 -18.62 4.94
N GLY A 51 3.30 -18.69 5.88
CA GLY A 51 3.06 -17.64 6.87
C GLY A 51 2.37 -16.38 6.32
N VAL A 52 1.91 -16.43 5.06
CA VAL A 52 1.12 -15.37 4.42
C VAL A 52 -0.34 -15.80 4.39
N LYS A 53 -1.22 -14.99 4.98
CA LYS A 53 -2.65 -15.18 4.86
C LYS A 53 -3.10 -14.72 3.48
N VAL A 54 -3.79 -15.58 2.75
CA VAL A 54 -4.39 -15.29 1.45
C VAL A 54 -5.90 -15.32 1.62
N ARG A 55 -6.55 -14.25 1.17
CA ARG A 55 -8.01 -14.13 1.13
C ARG A 55 -8.43 -13.87 -0.31
N GLN A 56 -9.30 -14.71 -0.83
CA GLN A 56 -9.87 -14.60 -2.16
C GLN A 56 -11.38 -14.40 -2.09
N THR A 57 -11.93 -13.55 -2.95
CA THR A 57 -13.37 -13.26 -3.03
C THR A 57 -13.84 -13.12 -4.46
N ASP A 58 -15.13 -13.34 -4.72
CA ASP A 58 -15.77 -13.06 -6.01
C ASP A 58 -16.81 -11.94 -5.93
N PHE A 59 -17.01 -11.25 -7.05
CA PHE A 59 -18.02 -10.21 -7.23
C PHE A 59 -18.45 -10.17 -8.70
N ASP A 60 -19.49 -9.40 -9.02
CA ASP A 60 -20.06 -9.34 -10.38
C ASP A 60 -19.05 -8.97 -11.48
N GLY A 61 -17.93 -8.33 -11.13
CA GLY A 61 -16.87 -7.91 -12.04
C GLY A 61 -15.70 -8.89 -12.18
N GLY A 62 -15.60 -9.93 -11.35
CA GLY A 62 -14.48 -10.86 -11.36
C GLY A 62 -14.10 -11.35 -9.97
N TYR A 63 -12.80 -11.35 -9.68
CA TYR A 63 -12.23 -11.89 -8.45
C TYR A 63 -11.24 -10.91 -7.81
N ALA A 64 -11.04 -11.02 -6.51
CA ALA A 64 -9.99 -10.30 -5.81
C ALA A 64 -9.22 -11.25 -4.90
N GLU A 65 -7.94 -10.95 -4.73
CA GLU A 65 -7.04 -11.62 -3.81
C GLU A 65 -6.33 -10.57 -2.96
N THR A 66 -6.22 -10.84 -1.66
CA THR A 66 -5.45 -10.04 -0.72
C THR A 66 -4.50 -10.95 0.02
N THR A 67 -3.21 -10.59 0.01
CA THR A 67 -2.20 -11.30 0.79
C THR A 67 -1.70 -10.41 1.91
N SER A 68 -1.78 -10.90 3.15
CA SER A 68 -1.39 -10.20 4.36
C SER A 68 -0.29 -10.96 5.08
N LYS A 69 0.79 -10.25 5.43
CA LYS A 69 1.80 -10.78 6.35
C LYS A 69 1.42 -10.42 7.80
N PRO A 70 1.83 -11.22 8.78
CA PRO A 70 1.71 -10.82 10.18
C PRO A 70 2.51 -9.54 10.45
N ASP A 71 2.09 -8.80 11.48
CA ASP A 71 2.80 -7.63 12.02
C ASP A 71 3.06 -6.48 11.02
N THR A 72 2.26 -6.39 9.95
CA THR A 72 2.28 -5.27 9.01
C THR A 72 0.89 -4.67 8.82
N TYR A 73 0.87 -3.39 8.48
CA TYR A 73 -0.34 -2.67 8.04
C TYR A 73 -0.46 -2.62 6.52
N ILE A 74 0.34 -3.40 5.80
CA ILE A 74 0.38 -3.41 4.35
C ILE A 74 -0.11 -4.76 3.85
N ASP A 75 -1.18 -4.71 3.07
CA ASP A 75 -1.67 -5.84 2.29
C ASP A 75 -1.24 -5.67 0.84
N HIS A 76 -0.93 -6.78 0.16
CA HIS A 76 -0.82 -6.77 -1.31
C HIS A 76 -2.15 -7.21 -1.91
N TYR A 77 -2.67 -6.40 -2.83
CA TYR A 77 -3.98 -6.58 -3.44
C TYR A 77 -3.85 -6.89 -4.92
N ARG A 78 -4.69 -7.81 -5.40
CA ARG A 78 -4.86 -8.12 -6.81
C ARG A 78 -6.33 -8.23 -7.15
N GLU A 79 -6.74 -7.57 -8.22
CA GLU A 79 -8.06 -7.77 -8.83
C GLU A 79 -7.89 -8.50 -10.16
N TYR A 80 -8.84 -9.35 -10.51
CA TYR A 80 -8.84 -10.16 -11.71
C TYR A 80 -10.18 -10.03 -12.44
N TYR A 81 -10.14 -10.07 -13.76
CA TYR A 81 -11.32 -10.20 -14.60
C TYR A 81 -12.01 -11.56 -14.41
N LYS A 82 -13.24 -11.70 -14.90
CA LYS A 82 -14.00 -12.97 -14.86
C LYS A 82 -13.28 -14.16 -15.52
N ASN A 83 -12.43 -13.90 -16.50
CA ASN A 83 -11.60 -14.92 -17.14
C ASN A 83 -10.36 -15.28 -16.31
N GLY A 84 -10.20 -14.70 -15.12
CA GLY A 84 -9.09 -14.89 -14.21
C GLY A 84 -7.84 -14.09 -14.56
N THR A 85 -7.81 -13.33 -15.64
CA THR A 85 -6.65 -12.48 -15.99
C THR A 85 -6.49 -11.35 -14.98
N LEU A 86 -5.26 -11.07 -14.55
CA LEU A 86 -4.95 -9.94 -13.68
C LEU A 86 -5.44 -8.62 -14.29
N LYS A 87 -6.14 -7.81 -13.49
CA LYS A 87 -6.71 -6.52 -13.86
C LYS A 87 -5.95 -5.38 -13.21
N GLU A 88 -5.64 -5.48 -11.94
CA GLU A 88 -4.79 -4.53 -11.23
C GLU A 88 -4.07 -5.19 -10.05
N GLU A 89 -2.89 -4.68 -9.73
CA GLU A 89 -2.14 -5.09 -8.54
C GLU A 89 -1.44 -3.89 -7.88
N GLY A 90 -1.28 -3.97 -6.57
CA GLY A 90 -0.52 -3.02 -5.78
C GLY A 90 -0.73 -3.19 -4.29
N ASP A 91 -0.06 -2.37 -3.50
CA ASP A 91 -0.13 -2.45 -2.04
C ASP A 91 -1.23 -1.53 -1.48
N LEU A 92 -1.85 -1.94 -0.38
CA LEU A 92 -2.87 -1.20 0.36
C LEU A 92 -2.41 -1.02 1.81
N PHE A 93 -2.65 0.16 2.36
CA PHE A 93 -2.63 0.33 3.81
C PHE A 93 -3.92 -0.22 4.43
N ASN A 94 -3.85 -1.34 5.12
CA ASN A 94 -5.02 -2.17 5.45
C ASN A 94 -5.99 -1.53 6.46
N LYS A 95 -5.52 -0.62 7.32
CA LYS A 95 -6.36 0.07 8.31
C LYS A 95 -7.31 1.11 7.70
N SER A 96 -6.98 1.66 6.55
CA SER A 96 -7.79 2.73 5.91
C SER A 96 -7.95 2.57 4.40
N VAL A 97 -7.49 1.44 3.86
CA VAL A 97 -7.72 0.94 2.50
C VAL A 97 -7.34 1.95 1.42
N PHE A 98 -6.20 2.63 1.57
CA PHE A 98 -5.64 3.48 0.52
C PHE A 98 -4.45 2.81 -0.18
N ARG A 99 -4.34 3.07 -1.49
CA ARG A 99 -3.28 2.55 -2.36
C ARG A 99 -1.91 3.06 -1.94
N LEU A 100 -0.90 2.22 -1.90
CA LEU A 100 0.50 2.55 -1.64
C LEU A 100 1.34 2.28 -2.89
N GLY A 101 2.44 3.02 -3.03
CA GLY A 101 3.45 2.80 -4.06
C GLY A 101 2.89 2.82 -5.49
N THR A 102 3.43 1.95 -6.33
CA THR A 102 3.03 1.86 -7.75
C THR A 102 1.97 0.79 -7.93
N TRP A 103 0.85 1.19 -8.52
CA TRP A 103 -0.21 0.29 -8.95
C TRP A 103 -0.15 0.07 -10.45
N ARG A 104 -0.24 -1.19 -10.86
CA ARG A 104 -0.22 -1.61 -12.27
C ARG A 104 -1.62 -2.01 -12.69
N PHE A 105 -1.99 -1.67 -13.92
CA PHE A 105 -3.32 -1.93 -14.46
C PHE A 105 -3.18 -2.59 -15.84
N PHE A 106 -3.95 -3.64 -16.07
CA PHE A 106 -3.85 -4.50 -17.24
C PHE A 106 -5.21 -4.58 -17.94
N ASN A 107 -5.21 -4.89 -19.23
CA ASN A 107 -6.42 -5.22 -19.96
C ASN A 107 -6.80 -6.70 -19.79
N GLU A 108 -7.94 -7.13 -20.34
CA GLU A 108 -8.43 -8.52 -20.25
C GLU A 108 -7.51 -9.56 -20.88
N GLN A 109 -6.58 -9.14 -21.74
CA GLN A 109 -5.54 -9.98 -22.35
C GLN A 109 -4.25 -10.03 -21.51
N GLY A 110 -4.19 -9.33 -20.38
CA GLY A 110 -3.06 -9.30 -19.46
C GLY A 110 -1.95 -8.34 -19.87
N VAL A 111 -2.22 -7.44 -20.82
CA VAL A 111 -1.26 -6.42 -21.26
C VAL A 111 -1.38 -5.19 -20.37
N GLU A 112 -0.27 -4.79 -19.75
CA GLU A 112 -0.21 -3.59 -18.92
C GLU A 112 -0.59 -2.35 -19.75
N GLN A 113 -1.59 -1.61 -19.28
CA GLN A 113 -2.07 -0.39 -19.89
C GLN A 113 -1.45 0.85 -19.25
N LYS A 114 -1.24 0.81 -17.93
CA LYS A 114 -0.66 1.92 -17.17
C LYS A 114 -0.10 1.46 -15.83
N SER A 115 0.79 2.28 -15.31
CA SER A 115 1.27 2.26 -13.94
C SER A 115 1.08 3.63 -13.30
N VAL A 116 0.62 3.68 -12.05
CA VAL A 116 0.38 4.92 -11.31
C VAL A 116 1.11 4.84 -9.97
N ASN A 117 2.07 5.73 -9.76
CA ASN A 117 2.68 5.90 -8.45
C ASN A 117 1.77 6.76 -7.56
N TYR A 118 1.06 6.10 -6.67
CA TYR A 118 0.13 6.69 -5.72
C TYR A 118 0.81 7.40 -4.55
N ASP A 119 2.13 7.24 -4.40
CA ASP A 119 2.95 7.95 -3.41
C ASP A 119 3.69 9.15 -4.01
N ALA A 120 3.53 9.42 -5.31
CA ALA A 120 4.20 10.54 -5.99
C ALA A 120 4.05 11.90 -5.28
N PRO A 121 2.86 12.29 -4.74
CA PRO A 121 2.75 13.55 -4.01
C PRO A 121 3.20 13.49 -2.54
N TYR A 122 3.48 12.29 -2.00
CA TYR A 122 3.71 12.05 -0.57
C TYR A 122 5.22 11.88 -0.24
N THR A 123 6.02 12.93 -0.42
CA THR A 123 7.45 12.92 -0.06
C THR A 123 7.70 12.85 1.46
N PHE A 124 6.75 13.35 2.24
CA PHE A 124 6.60 12.96 3.63
C PHE A 124 5.94 11.57 3.65
N THR A 125 6.75 10.52 3.70
CA THR A 125 6.31 9.14 3.50
C THR A 125 5.43 8.61 4.64
N LEU A 126 4.75 7.47 4.40
CA LEU A 126 4.03 6.75 5.45
C LEU A 126 4.91 6.48 6.67
N ASP A 127 6.16 6.05 6.49
CA ASP A 127 7.10 5.82 7.60
C ASP A 127 7.31 7.07 8.46
N LYS A 128 7.39 8.26 7.84
CA LYS A 128 7.49 9.52 8.59
C LYS A 128 6.20 9.86 9.33
N VAL A 129 5.04 9.49 8.81
CA VAL A 129 3.77 9.58 9.54
C VAL A 129 3.74 8.59 10.70
N MET A 130 4.23 7.37 10.53
CA MET A 130 4.38 6.38 11.60
C MET A 130 5.31 6.88 12.71
N GLU A 131 6.41 7.55 12.35
CA GLU A 131 7.27 8.24 13.32
C GLU A 131 6.55 9.39 14.02
N PHE A 132 5.72 10.15 13.31
CA PHE A 132 4.89 11.20 13.90
C PHE A 132 3.94 10.61 14.96
N LEU A 133 3.26 9.49 14.68
CA LEU A 133 2.43 8.79 15.66
C LEU A 133 3.24 8.43 16.90
N LYS A 134 4.39 7.79 16.71
CA LYS A 134 5.28 7.38 17.81
C LYS A 134 5.74 8.55 18.68
N ARG A 135 6.15 9.68 18.07
CA ARG A 135 6.60 10.88 18.80
C ARG A 135 5.48 11.54 19.60
N ASN A 136 4.22 11.33 19.20
CA ASN A 136 3.04 11.86 19.89
C ASN A 136 2.34 10.81 20.77
N ASN A 137 2.98 9.66 21.04
CA ASN A 137 2.43 8.55 21.83
C ASN A 137 1.07 8.03 21.31
N LEU A 138 0.89 8.00 19.99
CA LEU A 138 -0.30 7.45 19.33
C LEU A 138 -0.02 6.04 18.79
N SER A 139 -0.99 5.14 18.88
CA SER A 139 -0.86 3.76 18.38
C SER A 139 -1.97 3.42 17.37
N LEU A 140 -1.63 2.77 16.26
CA LEU A 140 -2.63 2.22 15.31
C LEU A 140 -3.39 1.00 15.86
N ALA A 141 -3.01 0.51 17.04
CA ALA A 141 -3.79 -0.47 17.79
C ALA A 141 -4.99 0.19 18.49
N ASP A 142 -4.94 1.50 18.74
CA ASP A 142 -6.03 2.23 19.38
C ASP A 142 -7.23 2.30 18.42
N ARG A 143 -8.43 2.02 18.94
CA ARG A 143 -9.67 1.95 18.14
C ARG A 143 -9.91 3.20 17.30
N TRP A 144 -9.59 4.37 17.85
CA TRP A 144 -9.88 5.67 17.25
C TRP A 144 -8.68 6.31 16.55
N THR A 145 -7.55 5.61 16.46
CA THR A 145 -6.36 6.10 15.77
C THR A 145 -6.33 5.56 14.34
N SER A 146 -6.23 6.46 13.37
CA SER A 146 -6.13 6.10 11.95
C SER A 146 -5.24 7.07 11.17
N ILE A 147 -4.71 6.56 10.06
CA ILE A 147 -4.00 7.35 9.06
C ILE A 147 -4.80 7.27 7.77
N ASN A 148 -5.12 8.42 7.21
CA ASN A 148 -5.68 8.53 5.88
C ASN A 148 -4.84 9.54 5.07
N ARG A 149 -5.16 9.67 3.79
CA ARG A 149 -4.54 10.65 2.91
C ARG A 149 -5.55 11.17 1.91
N LYS A 150 -5.37 12.41 1.49
CA LYS A 150 -6.27 13.06 0.55
C LYS A 150 -5.50 13.88 -0.46
N SER A 151 -6.03 13.92 -1.68
CA SER A 151 -5.62 14.80 -2.78
C SER A 151 -6.88 15.51 -3.25
N ASP A 152 -6.97 16.80 -3.00
CA ASP A 152 -8.10 17.65 -3.38
C ASP A 152 -7.63 19.10 -3.57
N THR A 153 -8.56 20.05 -3.70
CA THR A 153 -8.25 21.47 -3.92
C THR A 153 -7.49 22.15 -2.77
N ILE A 154 -7.43 21.53 -1.59
CA ILE A 154 -6.64 22.02 -0.44
C ILE A 154 -5.18 21.59 -0.57
N GLY A 155 -4.91 20.56 -1.38
CA GLY A 155 -3.59 19.97 -1.58
C GLY A 155 -3.44 18.58 -0.97
N ASP A 156 -2.34 17.94 -1.34
CA ASP A 156 -1.99 16.60 -0.87
C ASP A 156 -1.61 16.62 0.60
N ARG A 157 -2.24 15.73 1.39
CA ARG A 157 -2.00 15.68 2.84
C ARG A 157 -2.24 14.30 3.43
N TRP A 158 -1.57 14.04 4.53
CA TRP A 158 -1.93 12.99 5.48
C TRP A 158 -2.93 13.51 6.50
N ILE A 159 -3.79 12.62 6.98
CA ILE A 159 -4.78 12.90 8.00
C ILE A 159 -4.56 11.87 9.10
N VAL A 160 -4.02 12.30 10.24
CA VAL A 160 -3.94 11.48 11.45
C VAL A 160 -5.17 11.80 12.28
N THR A 161 -6.04 10.82 12.49
CA THR A 161 -7.17 10.93 13.42
C THR A 161 -6.83 10.17 14.69
N HIS A 162 -7.12 10.74 15.85
CA HIS A 162 -7.01 10.06 17.15
C HIS A 162 -8.06 10.60 18.14
N GLU A 163 -8.33 9.85 19.20
CA GLU A 163 -9.17 10.32 20.31
C GLU A 163 -8.51 11.49 21.05
N ASP A 164 -9.31 12.51 21.39
CA ASP A 164 -8.91 13.71 22.12
C ASP A 164 -9.76 13.92 23.39
N GLY A 165 -10.43 12.86 23.85
CA GLY A 165 -11.22 12.82 25.07
C GLY A 165 -12.68 12.40 24.85
N HIS A 166 -13.40 12.27 25.96
CA HIS A 166 -14.84 11.98 25.97
C HIS A 166 -15.63 13.27 26.28
N ILE A 167 -16.74 13.47 25.57
CA ILE A 167 -17.58 14.68 25.73
C ILE A 167 -18.83 14.36 26.58
N GLY A 168 -19.15 13.08 26.77
CA GLY A 168 -20.20 12.60 27.67
C GLY A 168 -20.94 11.40 27.11
N GLY A 169 -21.36 10.47 27.97
CA GLY A 169 -22.02 9.23 27.52
C GLY A 169 -21.11 8.44 26.57
N ALA A 170 -21.68 8.04 25.42
CA ALA A 170 -20.98 7.35 24.34
C ALA A 170 -20.27 8.31 23.35
N ASP A 171 -20.28 9.63 23.59
CA ASP A 171 -19.69 10.59 22.67
C ASP A 171 -18.20 10.80 22.92
N ILE A 172 -17.43 10.59 21.85
CA ILE A 172 -15.97 10.68 21.82
C ILE A 172 -15.57 11.86 20.94
N GLN A 173 -14.64 12.68 21.43
CA GLN A 173 -14.00 13.74 20.66
C GLN A 173 -12.88 13.10 19.82
N LEU A 174 -12.92 13.29 18.51
CA LEU A 174 -11.82 12.93 17.62
C LEU A 174 -11.09 14.19 17.17
N LYS A 175 -9.76 14.12 17.13
CA LYS A 175 -8.89 15.15 16.58
C LYS A 175 -8.30 14.69 15.27
N HIS A 176 -8.35 15.56 14.27
CA HIS A 176 -7.84 15.32 12.92
C HIS A 176 -6.68 16.27 12.65
N VAL A 177 -5.46 15.75 12.65
CA VAL A 177 -4.24 16.48 12.33
C VAL A 177 -3.93 16.28 10.85
N ASN A 178 -4.01 17.36 10.07
CA ASN A 178 -3.71 17.36 8.65
C ASN A 178 -2.24 17.75 8.46
N LEU A 179 -1.42 16.83 7.96
CA LEU A 179 0.00 17.05 7.70
C LEU A 179 0.23 17.22 6.20
N ASP A 180 0.95 18.26 5.81
CA ASP A 180 1.36 18.48 4.43
C ASP A 180 2.13 17.28 3.86
N ALA A 181 1.72 16.79 2.68
CA ALA A 181 2.27 15.56 2.10
C ALA A 181 3.74 15.67 1.71
N VAL A 182 4.31 16.88 1.60
CA VAL A 182 5.70 17.10 1.21
C VAL A 182 6.57 17.38 2.43
N THR A 183 6.13 18.29 3.29
CA THR A 183 6.92 18.83 4.41
C THR A 183 6.61 18.18 5.74
N GLY A 184 5.46 17.51 5.89
CA GLY A 184 4.98 16.97 7.16
C GLY A 184 4.55 18.03 8.18
N LYS A 185 4.50 19.31 7.80
CA LYS A 185 4.03 20.38 8.69
C LYS A 185 2.52 20.27 8.89
N VAL A 186 2.06 20.60 10.10
CA VAL A 186 0.63 20.69 10.39
C VAL A 186 0.03 21.84 9.57
N ILE A 187 -0.94 21.52 8.72
CA ILE A 187 -1.72 22.49 7.94
C ILE A 187 -2.93 22.92 8.77
N THR A 188 -3.69 21.96 9.29
CA THR A 188 -4.88 22.22 10.10
C THR A 188 -5.05 21.15 11.18
N ILE A 189 -5.70 21.56 12.26
CA ILE A 189 -6.23 20.67 13.30
C ILE A 189 -7.73 20.92 13.36
N LYS A 190 -8.52 19.86 13.28
CA LYS A 190 -9.98 19.91 13.42
C LYS A 190 -10.42 18.93 14.49
N THR A 191 -11.56 19.18 15.10
CA THR A 191 -12.22 18.22 15.98
C THR A 191 -13.56 17.80 15.41
N SER A 192 -13.97 16.58 15.72
CA SER A 192 -15.32 16.08 15.48
C SER A 192 -15.81 15.30 16.69
N THR A 193 -17.11 15.02 16.72
CA THR A 193 -17.72 14.16 17.73
C THR A 193 -18.17 12.88 17.04
N HIS A 194 -17.85 11.74 17.63
CA HIS A 194 -18.31 10.43 17.21
C HIS A 194 -19.15 9.82 18.33
N HIS A 195 -20.36 9.35 17.99
CA HIS A 195 -21.21 8.62 18.91
C HIS A 195 -20.89 7.12 18.79
N ASP A 196 -20.39 6.51 19.85
CA ASP A 196 -20.09 5.07 19.88
C ASP A 196 -21.39 4.28 20.12
N ASN A 197 -21.86 3.56 19.09
CA ASN A 197 -23.09 2.75 19.16
C ASN A 197 -22.91 1.44 19.94
#